data_AF-A0A953FHG9-F1
#
_entry.id   AF-A0A953FHG9-F1
#
_cell.length_a   1.000
_cell.length_b   1.000
_cell.length_c   1.000
_cell.angle_alpha   90.00
_cell.angle_beta   90.00
_cell.angle_gamma   90.00
#
_symmetry.space_group_name_H-M   'P 1'
#
loop_
_entity.id
_entity.type
_entity.pdbx_description
1 polymer ?
#
loop_
_entity_poly.entity_id
_entity_poly.type
_entity_poly.pdbx_seq_one_letter_code
_entity_poly.pdbx_strand_id
1 'polypeptide(L)'
;MYPGWGPEARRGLWSVLGCACLSFLTCDAPAQRSSFNNREVVPPDGTGHYRILIGGHFHGTSNNRSGYPAATLLANLDTINALAANVFVCTGDLFMDPVNDRPRYVRALFSKLNMPLFNAPGNHDAPAVEDPRTTLLDIPFNVGDSGATRSDRVLILDTEQDNGSFTGDQLGMLEELRDVPGLRNVFIFSHRPVWAEDDQRYDGLFKDNTRSLTGTNFRKDVYPLLEKLAEQARIYWISGSLGGGAPSSIFFQRHAPGITFIQCAIRDEPRDALLYADVFPDKVEWSALSLTGQGLLAPEAYDADWWHAHAGKKPDTNWRLLPYLVKTTVMRKEFWWGALAGMLVLLLVRRTCRR
;
A
#
# COMPACT_ATOMS: atom_id res chain seq x y z
N MET A 1 93.09 -39.67 -2.07
CA MET A 1 92.20 -40.81 -2.36
C MET A 1 90.76 -40.31 -2.33
N TYR A 2 90.13 -40.23 -3.51
CA TYR A 2 88.67 -40.34 -3.65
C TYR A 2 88.27 -41.79 -3.37
N PRO A 3 87.06 -42.07 -2.84
CA PRO A 3 85.83 -42.13 -3.67
C PRO A 3 84.65 -41.39 -2.99
N GLY A 4 83.65 -40.83 -3.65
CA GLY A 4 83.05 -41.17 -4.94
C GLY A 4 81.60 -41.62 -4.70
N TRP A 5 80.63 -40.70 -4.73
CA TRP A 5 79.19 -40.98 -4.84
C TRP A 5 78.54 -39.89 -5.71
N GLY A 6 77.99 -40.30 -6.86
CA GLY A 6 77.02 -39.54 -7.66
C GLY A 6 75.58 -39.96 -7.31
N PRO A 7 74.62 -39.85 -8.24
CA PRO A 7 74.00 -38.58 -8.67
C PRO A 7 72.46 -38.59 -8.52
N GLU A 8 71.86 -37.40 -8.71
CA GLU A 8 70.48 -37.14 -9.18
C GLU A 8 69.25 -37.73 -8.45
N ALA A 9 68.39 -36.84 -7.94
CA ALA A 9 66.93 -36.97 -8.17
C ALA A 9 66.25 -35.60 -8.09
N ARG A 10 65.66 -35.23 -9.22
CA ARG A 10 65.01 -33.96 -9.57
C ARG A 10 63.82 -33.65 -8.65
N ARG A 11 63.80 -32.48 -8.02
CA ARG A 11 62.58 -31.90 -7.44
C ARG A 11 61.78 -31.24 -8.56
N GLY A 12 60.75 -31.94 -9.04
CA GLY A 12 59.77 -31.38 -9.95
C GLY A 12 58.94 -30.32 -9.24
N LEU A 13 59.08 -29.07 -9.66
CA LEU A 13 58.11 -28.01 -9.44
C LEU A 13 56.86 -28.38 -10.26
N TRP A 14 55.84 -28.94 -9.62
CA TRP A 14 54.48 -28.93 -10.15
C TRP A 14 53.78 -27.70 -9.58
N SER A 15 53.88 -26.60 -10.30
CA SER A 15 53.00 -25.44 -10.12
C SER A 15 51.59 -25.85 -10.56
N VAL A 16 50.83 -26.46 -9.65
CA VAL A 16 49.39 -26.64 -9.81
C VAL A 16 48.76 -25.26 -9.65
N LEU A 17 48.61 -24.56 -10.77
CA LEU A 17 47.68 -23.44 -10.94
C LEU A 17 46.27 -24.00 -10.75
N GLY A 18 45.87 -24.17 -9.49
CA GLY A 18 44.49 -24.40 -9.11
C GLY A 18 43.73 -23.11 -9.37
N CYS A 19 43.17 -22.99 -10.57
CA CYS A 19 42.09 -22.06 -10.86
C CYS A 19 40.91 -22.47 -9.97
N ALA A 20 40.85 -21.91 -8.76
CA ALA A 20 39.67 -21.97 -7.91
C ALA A 20 38.59 -21.16 -8.62
N CYS A 21 37.82 -21.81 -9.49
CA CYS A 21 36.52 -21.32 -9.93
C CYS A 21 35.63 -21.28 -8.68
N LEU A 22 35.67 -20.15 -7.95
CA LEU A 22 34.62 -19.78 -7.02
C LEU A 22 33.35 -19.67 -7.85
N SER A 23 32.63 -20.78 -7.92
CA SER A 23 31.27 -20.81 -8.41
C SER A 23 30.45 -20.12 -7.33
N PHE A 24 30.18 -18.83 -7.52
CA PHE A 24 29.24 -18.10 -6.69
C PHE A 24 27.87 -18.77 -6.90
N LEU A 25 27.54 -19.71 -6.03
CA LEU A 25 26.19 -20.21 -5.87
C LEU A 25 25.36 -19.03 -5.37
N THR A 26 24.74 -18.30 -6.29
CA THR A 26 23.67 -17.36 -5.98
C THR A 26 22.50 -18.21 -5.51
N CYS A 27 22.30 -18.29 -4.19
CA CYS A 27 21.03 -18.77 -3.65
C CYS A 27 19.97 -17.75 -4.07
N ASP A 28 19.29 -18.01 -5.18
CA ASP A 28 18.09 -17.27 -5.56
C ASP A 28 17.03 -17.58 -4.50
N ALA A 29 16.78 -16.62 -3.62
CA ALA A 29 15.63 -16.69 -2.74
C ALA A 29 14.36 -16.85 -3.61
N PRO A 30 13.45 -17.78 -3.27
CA PRO A 30 12.25 -17.99 -4.07
C PRO A 30 11.48 -16.67 -4.19
N ALA A 31 11.05 -16.34 -5.41
CA ALA A 31 10.28 -15.13 -5.66
C ALA A 31 9.03 -15.12 -4.79
N GLN A 32 8.82 -14.03 -4.06
CA GLN A 32 7.69 -13.88 -3.16
C GLN A 32 6.40 -13.78 -3.97
N ARG A 33 5.36 -14.49 -3.52
CA ARG A 33 4.13 -14.71 -4.29
C ARG A 33 2.91 -14.26 -3.51
N SER A 34 2.04 -13.49 -4.16
CA SER A 34 0.80 -12.99 -3.57
C SER A 34 -0.17 -14.14 -3.27
N SER A 35 -0.72 -14.18 -2.06
CA SER A 35 -1.79 -15.12 -1.67
C SER A 35 -3.13 -14.83 -2.34
N PHE A 36 -3.34 -13.61 -2.86
CA PHE A 36 -4.61 -13.19 -3.46
C PHE A 36 -4.76 -13.57 -4.93
N ASN A 37 -3.70 -13.44 -5.72
CA ASN A 37 -3.74 -13.69 -7.15
C ASN A 37 -2.62 -14.58 -7.68
N ASN A 38 -1.80 -15.15 -6.79
CA ASN A 38 -0.75 -16.10 -7.12
C ASN A 38 0.29 -15.52 -8.11
N ARG A 39 0.45 -14.20 -8.17
CA ARG A 39 1.50 -13.54 -8.97
C ARG A 39 2.76 -13.38 -8.14
N GLU A 40 3.91 -13.42 -8.80
CA GLU A 40 5.21 -13.19 -8.16
C GLU A 40 5.58 -11.71 -8.20
N VAL A 41 6.30 -11.27 -7.18
CA VAL A 41 6.97 -9.95 -7.18
C VAL A 41 7.97 -9.92 -8.32
N VAL A 42 7.75 -8.98 -9.23
CA VAL A 42 8.64 -8.76 -10.37
C VAL A 42 9.85 -7.97 -9.86
N PRO A 43 11.09 -8.43 -10.12
CA PRO A 43 12.28 -7.70 -9.71
C PRO A 43 12.33 -6.31 -10.36
N PRO A 44 13.17 -5.39 -9.85
CA PRO A 44 13.46 -4.15 -10.53
C PRO A 44 13.94 -4.37 -11.97
N ASP A 45 13.71 -3.39 -12.84
CA ASP A 45 14.17 -3.44 -14.23
C ASP A 45 15.71 -3.38 -14.34
N GLY A 46 16.25 -3.42 -15.57
CA GLY A 46 17.70 -3.40 -15.79
C GLY A 46 18.41 -2.11 -15.33
N THR A 47 17.67 -1.05 -15.02
CA THR A 47 18.19 0.19 -14.40
C THR A 47 18.06 0.17 -12.88
N GLY A 48 17.42 -0.89 -12.36
CA GLY A 48 17.05 -1.03 -10.98
C GLY A 48 15.83 -0.19 -10.59
N HIS A 49 15.09 0.33 -11.57
CA HIS A 49 13.84 1.02 -11.28
C HIS A 49 12.73 0.02 -10.99
N TYR A 50 11.87 0.32 -10.02
CA TYR A 50 10.67 -0.45 -9.75
C TYR A 50 9.55 0.46 -9.23
N ARG A 51 8.31 -0.01 -9.37
CA ARG A 51 7.10 0.73 -8.99
C ARG A 51 6.29 -0.02 -7.94
N ILE A 52 5.93 0.69 -6.88
CA ILE A 52 4.95 0.25 -5.87
C ILE A 52 3.65 1.01 -6.11
N LEU A 53 2.57 0.29 -6.43
CA LEU A 53 1.22 0.85 -6.42
C LEU A 53 0.60 0.67 -5.03
N ILE A 54 -0.13 1.68 -4.55
CA ILE A 54 -0.60 1.75 -3.17
C ILE A 54 -2.04 2.27 -3.14
N GLY A 55 -2.87 1.62 -2.33
CA GLY A 55 -4.23 2.05 -2.01
C GLY A 55 -4.73 1.34 -0.76
N GLY A 56 -5.98 1.55 -0.36
CA GLY A 56 -6.60 0.88 0.78
C GLY A 56 -8.11 1.07 0.76
N HIS A 57 -8.85 0.43 1.66
CA HIS A 57 -10.32 0.44 1.66
C HIS A 57 -10.90 0.03 0.31
N PHE A 58 -10.46 -1.10 -0.24
CA PHE A 58 -10.96 -1.55 -1.54
C PHE A 58 -12.42 -1.95 -1.51
N HIS A 59 -13.04 -2.12 -0.34
CA HIS A 59 -14.49 -2.18 -0.23
C HIS A 59 -15.20 -0.84 -0.51
N GLY A 60 -14.48 0.27 -0.66
CA GLY A 60 -15.00 1.61 -0.91
C GLY A 60 -15.70 2.21 0.31
N THR A 61 -16.98 2.56 0.18
CA THR A 61 -17.77 3.12 1.28
C THR A 61 -18.10 2.08 2.37
N SER A 62 -18.19 2.51 3.63
CA SER A 62 -18.56 1.63 4.77
C SER A 62 -19.98 1.05 4.66
N ASN A 63 -20.82 1.64 3.81
CA ASN A 63 -22.17 1.18 3.52
C ASN A 63 -22.24 0.27 2.29
N ASN A 64 -21.11 -0.16 1.72
CA ASN A 64 -21.10 -1.10 0.60
C ASN A 64 -21.70 -2.43 1.07
N ARG A 65 -22.73 -2.91 0.35
CA ARG A 65 -23.40 -4.20 0.56
C ARG A 65 -23.39 -5.07 -0.69
N SER A 66 -22.70 -4.63 -1.75
CA SER A 66 -22.62 -5.36 -3.01
C SER A 66 -21.70 -6.59 -2.91
N GLY A 67 -20.75 -6.53 -1.96
CA GLY A 67 -19.64 -7.46 -1.81
C GLY A 67 -18.60 -7.39 -2.94
N TYR A 68 -18.69 -6.38 -3.81
CA TYR A 68 -17.66 -6.07 -4.80
C TYR A 68 -16.70 -5.00 -4.26
N PRO A 69 -15.46 -4.95 -4.79
CA PRO A 69 -14.59 -3.80 -4.60
C PRO A 69 -15.25 -2.49 -5.06
N ALA A 70 -14.69 -1.36 -4.64
CA ALA A 70 -15.10 -0.02 -5.04
C ALA A 70 -15.24 0.08 -6.56
N ALA A 71 -16.31 0.72 -7.03
CA ALA A 71 -16.59 0.81 -8.44
C ALA A 71 -15.53 1.65 -9.17
N THR A 72 -15.02 2.69 -8.51
CA THR A 72 -13.88 3.49 -8.99
C THR A 72 -12.64 2.63 -9.25
N LEU A 73 -12.31 1.68 -8.37
CA LEU A 73 -11.20 0.74 -8.58
C LEU A 73 -11.46 -0.18 -9.77
N LEU A 74 -12.63 -0.82 -9.80
CA LEU A 74 -12.99 -1.77 -10.86
C LEU A 74 -13.07 -1.13 -12.24
N ALA A 75 -13.53 0.11 -12.33
CA ALA A 75 -13.64 0.85 -13.59
C ALA A 75 -12.27 1.21 -14.20
N ASN A 76 -11.19 1.13 -13.42
CA ASN A 76 -9.85 1.57 -13.83
C ASN A 76 -8.82 0.44 -13.88
N LEU A 77 -9.24 -0.83 -13.89
CA LEU A 77 -8.32 -1.98 -13.88
C LEU A 77 -7.36 -1.96 -15.07
N ASP A 78 -7.81 -1.54 -16.26
CA ASP A 78 -6.93 -1.46 -17.43
C ASP A 78 -5.85 -0.38 -17.23
N THR A 79 -6.22 0.79 -16.71
CA THR A 79 -5.27 1.87 -16.37
C THR A 79 -4.29 1.43 -15.29
N ILE A 80 -4.78 0.75 -14.25
CA ILE A 80 -3.97 0.20 -13.15
C ILE A 80 -2.97 -0.83 -13.69
N ASN A 81 -3.42 -1.75 -14.54
CA ASN A 81 -2.56 -2.73 -15.18
C ASN A 81 -1.54 -2.09 -16.13
N ALA A 82 -1.90 -1.02 -16.82
CA ALA A 82 -1.01 -0.28 -17.71
C ALA A 82 0.12 0.45 -16.96
N LEU A 83 -0.01 0.71 -15.65
CA LEU A 83 1.09 1.23 -14.84
C LEU A 83 2.26 0.24 -14.71
N ALA A 84 2.05 -1.05 -15.00
CA ALA A 84 3.06 -2.09 -14.90
C ALA A 84 3.82 -2.09 -13.57
N ALA A 85 3.10 -1.86 -12.46
CA ALA A 85 3.69 -1.85 -11.13
C ALA A 85 4.28 -3.24 -10.78
N ASN A 86 5.43 -3.25 -10.12
CA ASN A 86 6.10 -4.47 -9.65
C ASN A 86 5.31 -5.14 -8.52
N VAL A 87 4.64 -4.32 -7.71
CA VAL A 87 3.79 -4.76 -6.59
C VAL A 87 2.65 -3.77 -6.37
N PHE A 88 1.49 -4.28 -5.97
CA PHE A 88 0.37 -3.51 -5.46
C PHE A 88 0.16 -3.85 -3.99
N VAL A 89 0.22 -2.86 -3.10
CA VAL A 89 -0.02 -3.04 -1.66
C VAL A 89 -1.30 -2.33 -1.24
N CYS A 90 -2.24 -3.08 -0.68
CA CYS A 90 -3.43 -2.57 -0.01
C CYS A 90 -3.10 -2.27 1.45
N THR A 91 -3.42 -1.07 1.93
CA THR A 91 -3.23 -0.62 3.32
C THR A 91 -4.39 -1.03 4.24
N GLY A 92 -4.98 -2.19 3.96
CA GLY A 92 -6.06 -2.77 4.75
C GLY A 92 -7.45 -2.36 4.36
N ASP A 93 -8.41 -3.01 5.03
CA ASP A 93 -9.83 -2.98 4.69
C ASP A 93 -10.01 -3.35 3.21
N LEU A 94 -9.33 -4.44 2.81
CA LEU A 94 -9.49 -5.03 1.50
C LEU A 94 -10.92 -5.49 1.29
N PHE A 95 -11.53 -6.07 2.33
CA PHE A 95 -12.92 -6.54 2.34
C PHE A 95 -13.80 -5.73 3.29
N MET A 96 -15.12 -5.80 3.09
CA MET A 96 -16.09 -5.40 4.13
C MET A 96 -16.52 -6.62 4.95
N ASP A 97 -16.73 -7.74 4.25
CA ASP A 97 -16.99 -9.06 4.81
C ASP A 97 -16.16 -10.10 4.05
N PRO A 98 -14.98 -10.50 4.56
CA PRO A 98 -14.02 -11.28 3.79
C PRO A 98 -14.56 -12.68 3.40
N VAL A 99 -15.45 -13.26 4.21
CA VAL A 99 -16.05 -14.57 3.91
C VAL A 99 -17.02 -14.46 2.72
N ASN A 100 -17.89 -13.45 2.74
CA ASN A 100 -18.93 -13.30 1.72
C ASN A 100 -18.46 -12.57 0.46
N ASP A 101 -17.44 -11.73 0.56
CA ASP A 101 -16.95 -10.89 -0.53
C ASP A 101 -15.91 -11.60 -1.40
N ARG A 102 -15.12 -12.52 -0.83
CA ARG A 102 -13.99 -13.17 -1.52
C ARG A 102 -14.35 -13.76 -2.90
N PRO A 103 -15.44 -14.52 -3.11
CA PRO A 103 -15.78 -15.04 -4.44
C PRO A 103 -15.97 -13.94 -5.50
N ARG A 104 -16.43 -12.75 -5.10
CA ARG A 104 -16.58 -11.60 -6.01
C ARG A 104 -15.24 -10.93 -6.25
N TYR A 105 -14.42 -10.74 -5.22
CA TYR A 105 -13.07 -10.18 -5.36
C TYR A 105 -12.18 -11.02 -6.27
N VAL A 106 -12.21 -12.36 -6.14
CA VAL A 106 -11.47 -13.27 -7.02
C VAL A 106 -11.82 -13.01 -8.49
N ARG A 107 -13.13 -12.95 -8.81
CA ARG A 107 -13.60 -12.76 -10.19
C ARG A 107 -13.44 -11.33 -10.71
N ALA A 108 -13.64 -10.33 -9.86
CA ALA A 108 -13.72 -8.93 -10.29
C ALA A 108 -12.38 -8.21 -10.24
N LEU A 109 -11.49 -8.60 -9.31
CA LEU A 109 -10.22 -7.92 -9.04
C LEU A 109 -9.04 -8.88 -9.18
N PHE A 110 -8.91 -9.89 -8.33
CA PHE A 110 -7.66 -10.66 -8.20
C PHE A 110 -7.26 -11.36 -9.50
N SER A 111 -8.21 -12.00 -10.19
CA SER A 111 -7.95 -12.66 -11.48
C SER A 111 -7.65 -11.70 -12.63
N LYS A 112 -7.91 -10.40 -12.46
CA LYS A 112 -7.72 -9.36 -13.49
C LYS A 112 -6.49 -8.48 -13.27
N LEU A 113 -5.88 -8.54 -12.10
CA LEU A 113 -4.64 -7.83 -11.82
C LEU A 113 -3.45 -8.54 -12.47
N ASN A 114 -2.59 -7.75 -13.13
CA ASN A 114 -1.38 -8.24 -13.80
C ASN A 114 -0.13 -8.18 -12.91
N MET A 115 -0.25 -7.63 -11.70
CA MET A 115 0.80 -7.52 -10.69
C MET A 115 0.40 -8.25 -9.40
N PRO A 116 1.34 -8.65 -8.53
CA PRO A 116 0.99 -9.21 -7.22
C PRO A 116 0.33 -8.18 -6.31
N LEU A 117 -0.70 -8.62 -5.59
CA LEU A 117 -1.40 -7.83 -4.58
C LEU A 117 -1.05 -8.35 -3.18
N PHE A 118 -0.67 -7.47 -2.27
CA PHE A 118 -0.52 -7.79 -0.85
C PHE A 118 -1.42 -6.89 -0.01
N ASN A 119 -1.72 -7.27 1.23
CA ASN A 119 -2.60 -6.51 2.11
C ASN A 119 -2.01 -6.37 3.51
N ALA A 120 -1.92 -5.14 4.03
CA ALA A 120 -1.74 -4.87 5.45
C ALA A 120 -3.11 -5.01 6.14
N PRO A 121 -3.40 -6.04 6.95
CA PRO A 121 -4.77 -6.31 7.41
C PRO A 121 -5.41 -5.12 8.13
N GLY A 122 -6.64 -4.77 7.75
CA GLY A 122 -7.48 -3.79 8.43
C GLY A 122 -8.55 -4.43 9.31
N ASN A 123 -9.28 -3.60 10.05
CA ASN A 123 -10.25 -4.07 11.04
C ASN A 123 -11.44 -4.83 10.40
N HIS A 124 -11.65 -4.70 9.09
CA HIS A 124 -12.65 -5.49 8.35
C HIS A 124 -12.11 -6.79 7.74
N ASP A 125 -10.80 -7.00 7.73
CA ASP A 125 -10.17 -8.15 7.07
C ASP A 125 -10.12 -9.40 7.98
N ALA A 126 -10.23 -9.23 9.30
CA ALA A 126 -10.17 -10.33 10.27
C ALA A 126 -11.52 -11.08 10.41
N PRO A 127 -11.51 -12.41 10.67
CA PRO A 127 -10.36 -13.32 10.77
C PRO A 127 -10.07 -14.10 9.48
N ALA A 128 -10.72 -13.79 8.35
CA ALA A 128 -10.80 -14.71 7.21
C ALA A 128 -9.70 -14.53 6.15
N VAL A 129 -8.71 -13.66 6.37
CA VAL A 129 -7.59 -13.52 5.44
C VAL A 129 -6.57 -14.64 5.66
N GLU A 130 -6.38 -15.45 4.63
CA GLU A 130 -5.38 -16.53 4.53
C GLU A 130 -3.94 -16.01 4.41
N ASP A 131 -3.74 -14.69 4.28
CA ASP A 131 -2.43 -14.05 4.20
C ASP A 131 -1.76 -14.05 5.58
N PRO A 132 -0.43 -14.29 5.68
CA PRO A 132 0.30 -14.07 6.92
C PRO A 132 0.05 -12.64 7.43
N ARG A 133 -0.29 -12.54 8.71
CA ARG A 133 -0.55 -11.27 9.40
C ARG A 133 0.61 -10.30 9.29
N THR A 134 1.84 -10.83 9.23
CA THR A 134 3.04 -10.04 9.01
C THR A 134 3.77 -10.57 7.79
N THR A 135 4.15 -9.69 6.87
CA THR A 135 4.90 -10.06 5.67
C THR A 135 6.11 -9.16 5.50
N LEU A 136 7.30 -9.75 5.43
CA LEU A 136 8.52 -9.07 4.99
C LEU A 136 8.72 -9.34 3.50
N LEU A 137 8.60 -8.29 2.69
CA LEU A 137 8.92 -8.35 1.29
C LEU A 137 10.33 -7.84 1.03
N ASP A 138 11.20 -8.75 0.59
CA ASP A 138 12.54 -8.41 0.13
C ASP A 138 12.44 -8.12 -1.38
N ILE A 139 12.67 -6.85 -1.75
CA ILE A 139 12.86 -6.45 -3.14
C ILE A 139 14.37 -6.33 -3.35
N PRO A 140 15.08 -7.43 -3.68
CA PRO A 140 16.52 -7.39 -3.84
C PRO A 140 16.90 -6.46 -4.99
N PHE A 141 17.95 -5.68 -4.77
CA PHE A 141 18.49 -4.77 -5.75
C PHE A 141 19.99 -5.05 -5.91
N ASN A 142 20.41 -5.39 -7.13
CA ASN A 142 21.83 -5.34 -7.50
C ASN A 142 22.08 -4.06 -8.32
N VAL A 143 22.74 -3.04 -7.74
CA VAL A 143 23.11 -1.83 -8.49
C VAL A 143 24.47 -2.06 -9.18
N GLY A 144 24.40 -2.53 -10.43
CA GLY A 144 25.53 -2.55 -11.37
C GLY A 144 26.68 -3.51 -11.02
N ASP A 145 27.75 -3.43 -11.83
CA ASP A 145 28.92 -4.30 -11.79
C ASP A 145 29.85 -4.11 -10.56
N SER A 146 29.50 -3.19 -9.66
CA SER A 146 30.36 -2.75 -8.55
C SER A 146 30.37 -3.69 -7.32
N GLY A 147 29.48 -4.68 -7.27
CA GLY A 147 29.36 -5.61 -6.15
C GLY A 147 28.83 -4.99 -4.83
N ALA A 148 28.51 -3.70 -4.79
CA ALA A 148 27.87 -3.08 -3.63
C ALA A 148 26.38 -3.46 -3.57
N THR A 149 26.00 -4.27 -2.58
CA THR A 149 24.60 -4.61 -2.31
C THR A 149 23.90 -3.40 -1.69
N ARG A 150 22.91 -2.87 -2.40
CA ARG A 150 21.95 -1.90 -1.86
C ARG A 150 20.63 -2.63 -1.70
N SER A 151 19.89 -2.30 -0.65
CA SER A 151 18.64 -2.98 -0.37
C SER A 151 17.53 -2.00 -0.04
N ASP A 152 16.37 -2.25 -0.63
CA ASP A 152 15.12 -1.66 -0.21
C ASP A 152 14.32 -2.74 0.52
N ARG A 153 13.57 -2.34 1.56
CA ARG A 153 12.77 -3.25 2.38
C ARG A 153 11.32 -2.81 2.37
N VAL A 154 10.42 -3.75 2.15
CA VAL A 154 8.98 -3.54 2.24
C VAL A 154 8.44 -4.39 3.37
N LEU A 155 7.87 -3.76 4.39
CA LEU A 155 7.28 -4.43 5.55
C LEU A 155 5.79 -4.22 5.51
N ILE A 156 5.03 -5.28 5.73
CA ILE A 156 3.58 -5.25 5.87
C ILE A 156 3.27 -5.71 7.28
N LEU A 157 2.75 -4.79 8.10
CA LEU A 157 2.49 -4.97 9.51
C LEU A 157 0.99 -5.01 9.79
N ASP A 158 0.57 -5.88 10.71
CA ASP A 158 -0.80 -6.02 11.20
C ASP A 158 -0.97 -5.20 12.48
N THR A 159 -1.56 -4.01 12.33
CA THR A 159 -1.91 -3.13 13.44
C THR A 159 -3.19 -3.55 14.17
N GLU A 160 -3.95 -4.53 13.66
CA GLU A 160 -5.14 -5.05 14.32
C GLU A 160 -4.80 -6.10 15.38
N GLN A 161 -3.69 -6.84 15.21
CA GLN A 161 -3.30 -7.93 16.09
C GLN A 161 -3.21 -7.53 17.57
N ASP A 162 -2.52 -6.44 17.89
CA ASP A 162 -2.27 -5.98 19.26
C ASP A 162 -2.80 -4.55 19.49
N ASN A 163 -3.97 -4.23 18.92
CA ASN A 163 -4.67 -2.94 19.11
C ASN A 163 -3.76 -1.72 18.80
N GLY A 164 -3.01 -1.77 17.70
CA GLY A 164 -2.10 -0.72 17.26
C GLY A 164 -0.72 -0.70 17.93
N SER A 165 -0.44 -1.61 18.87
CA SER A 165 0.92 -1.79 19.40
C SER A 165 1.70 -2.83 18.58
N PHE A 166 3.03 -2.71 18.58
CA PHE A 166 3.93 -3.67 17.94
C PHE A 166 4.67 -4.44 19.02
N THR A 167 4.49 -5.77 19.03
CA THR A 167 5.15 -6.68 19.96
C THR A 167 5.71 -7.91 19.22
N GLY A 168 6.57 -8.67 19.88
CA GLY A 168 7.12 -9.92 19.36
C GLY A 168 7.74 -9.76 17.97
N ASP A 169 7.33 -10.62 17.05
CA ASP A 169 7.90 -10.71 15.70
C ASP A 169 7.79 -9.40 14.91
N GLN A 170 6.70 -8.64 15.04
CA GLN A 170 6.55 -7.38 14.29
C GLN A 170 7.55 -6.32 14.74
N LEU A 171 7.80 -6.22 16.05
CA LEU A 171 8.81 -5.32 16.59
C LEU A 171 10.22 -5.83 16.26
N GLY A 172 10.45 -7.14 16.37
CA GLY A 172 11.72 -7.78 16.00
C GLY A 172 12.10 -7.49 14.54
N MET A 173 11.17 -7.63 13.60
CA MET A 173 11.41 -7.30 12.19
C MET A 173 11.84 -5.85 11.98
N LEU A 174 11.26 -4.90 12.72
CA LEU A 174 11.66 -3.49 12.66
C LEU A 174 13.08 -3.28 13.22
N GLU A 175 13.44 -3.99 14.30
CA GLU A 175 14.76 -3.92 14.91
C GLU A 175 15.85 -4.51 14.00
N GLU A 176 15.55 -5.61 13.30
CA GLU A 176 16.45 -6.29 12.36
C GLU A 176 16.85 -5.41 11.17
N LEU A 177 16.03 -4.41 10.80
CA LEU A 177 16.37 -3.48 9.71
C LEU A 177 17.66 -2.70 9.95
N ARG A 178 18.06 -2.50 11.21
CA ARG A 178 19.30 -1.78 11.51
C ARG A 178 20.54 -2.52 11.03
N ASP A 179 20.46 -3.84 10.95
CA ASP A 179 21.58 -4.70 10.63
C ASP A 179 21.63 -5.05 9.14
N VAL A 180 20.71 -4.49 8.33
CA VAL A 180 20.65 -4.69 6.88
C VAL A 180 21.71 -3.83 6.17
N PRO A 181 22.73 -4.43 5.54
CA PRO A 181 23.77 -3.67 4.86
C PRO A 181 23.22 -2.94 3.63
N GLY A 182 23.64 -1.68 3.46
CA GLY A 182 23.27 -0.88 2.28
C GLY A 182 21.78 -0.56 2.18
N LEU A 183 21.05 -0.59 3.30
CA LEU A 183 19.64 -0.23 3.37
C LEU A 183 19.44 1.22 2.90
N ARG A 184 18.60 1.41 1.89
CA ARG A 184 18.34 2.72 1.27
C ARG A 184 16.96 3.25 1.57
N ASN A 185 15.94 2.44 1.32
CA ASN A 185 14.55 2.79 1.57
C ASN A 185 13.86 1.69 2.37
N VAL A 186 13.02 2.09 3.31
CA VAL A 186 12.12 1.22 4.06
C VAL A 186 10.70 1.71 3.81
N PHE A 187 9.86 0.85 3.25
CA PHE A 187 8.43 1.08 3.08
C PHE A 187 7.68 0.21 4.08
N ILE A 188 7.00 0.84 5.02
CA ILE A 188 6.24 0.16 6.07
C ILE A 188 4.76 0.37 5.78
N PHE A 189 4.01 -0.70 5.54
CA PHE A 189 2.59 -0.68 5.28
C PHE A 189 1.83 -1.16 6.50
N SER A 190 0.82 -0.39 6.90
CA SER A 190 -0.08 -0.76 8.00
C SER A 190 -1.51 -0.36 7.67
N HIS A 191 -2.49 -0.87 8.41
CA HIS A 191 -3.83 -0.32 8.32
C HIS A 191 -3.99 0.94 9.16
N ARG A 192 -3.78 0.84 10.48
CA ARG A 192 -3.95 1.98 11.39
C ARG A 192 -2.79 2.96 11.26
N PRO A 193 -3.07 4.28 11.26
CA PRO A 193 -2.05 5.32 11.35
C PRO A 193 -1.63 5.53 12.80
N VAL A 194 -1.07 4.50 13.41
CA VAL A 194 -0.56 4.48 14.80
C VAL A 194 0.39 5.64 15.12
N TRP A 195 1.12 6.12 14.11
CA TRP A 195 2.02 7.27 14.19
C TRP A 195 1.31 8.60 14.43
N ALA A 196 -0.01 8.66 14.18
CA ALA A 196 -0.80 9.86 14.37
C ALA A 196 -1.44 9.96 15.75
N GLU A 197 -1.54 8.85 16.49
CA GLU A 197 -2.44 8.79 17.65
C GLU A 197 -1.97 9.64 18.83
N ASP A 198 -0.64 9.77 19.01
CA ASP A 198 0.00 10.48 20.12
C ASP A 198 0.84 11.69 19.65
N ASP A 199 0.61 12.18 18.43
CA ASP A 199 1.33 13.35 17.90
C ASP A 199 0.37 14.51 17.63
N GLN A 200 0.56 15.57 18.41
CA GLN A 200 -0.27 16.78 18.41
C GLN A 200 -0.39 17.44 17.02
N ARG A 201 0.60 17.23 16.13
CA ARG A 201 0.55 17.75 14.75
C ARG A 201 -0.60 17.19 13.93
N TYR A 202 -1.15 16.04 14.31
CA TYR A 202 -2.22 15.37 13.59
C TYR A 202 -3.56 15.40 14.33
N ASP A 203 -3.65 16.17 15.40
CA ASP A 203 -4.85 16.29 16.22
C ASP A 203 -6.07 16.69 15.39
N GLY A 204 -7.10 15.86 15.44
CA GLY A 204 -8.37 16.09 14.76
C GLY A 204 -8.40 15.82 13.25
N LEU A 205 -7.25 15.56 12.61
CA LEU A 205 -7.20 15.22 11.18
C LEU A 205 -7.87 13.87 10.89
N PHE A 206 -7.70 12.92 11.80
CA PHE A 206 -8.03 11.50 11.62
C PHE A 206 -9.09 11.02 12.62
N LYS A 207 -10.00 11.92 13.03
CA LYS A 207 -11.00 11.64 14.07
C LYS A 207 -11.94 10.47 13.76
N ASP A 208 -12.14 10.17 12.48
CA ASP A 208 -13.03 9.13 11.98
C ASP A 208 -12.28 7.85 11.59
N ASN A 209 -10.96 7.81 11.82
CA ASN A 209 -10.11 6.65 11.55
C ASN A 209 -10.26 5.63 12.69
N THR A 210 -9.92 4.36 12.41
CA THR A 210 -9.83 3.33 13.44
C THR A 210 -8.63 3.64 14.35
N ARG A 211 -8.87 3.77 15.67
CA ARG A 211 -7.85 4.11 16.67
C ARG A 211 -7.66 3.00 17.70
N SER A 212 -6.48 2.93 18.29
CA SER A 212 -6.25 2.04 19.43
C SER A 212 -7.19 2.37 20.59
N LEU A 213 -7.65 1.34 21.28
CA LEU A 213 -8.51 1.50 22.48
C LEU A 213 -7.71 1.87 23.74
N THR A 214 -6.42 1.53 23.80
CA THR A 214 -5.59 1.60 25.01
C THR A 214 -4.33 2.43 24.81
N GLY A 215 -4.23 3.16 23.71
CA GLY A 215 -2.98 3.76 23.26
C GLY A 215 -2.10 2.76 22.52
N THR A 216 -1.01 3.27 21.93
CA THR A 216 -0.03 2.48 21.20
C THR A 216 1.34 2.59 21.85
N ASN A 217 2.26 1.68 21.51
CA ASN A 217 3.67 1.84 21.86
C ASN A 217 4.48 2.60 20.80
N PHE A 218 3.82 3.25 19.83
CA PHE A 218 4.51 3.86 18.70
C PHE A 218 5.52 4.91 19.15
N ARG A 219 5.07 5.89 19.96
CA ARG A 219 5.96 6.98 20.39
C ARG A 219 7.11 6.51 21.28
N LYS A 220 6.85 5.50 22.11
CA LYS A 220 7.78 5.02 23.12
C LYS A 220 8.83 4.07 22.55
N ASP A 221 8.40 3.10 21.74
CA ASP A 221 9.23 1.97 21.32
C ASP A 221 9.57 2.05 19.83
N VAL A 222 8.61 2.37 18.95
CA VAL A 222 8.80 2.31 17.49
C VAL A 222 9.48 3.56 16.93
N TYR A 223 8.99 4.74 17.27
CA TYR A 223 9.49 6.00 16.71
C TYR A 223 10.99 6.21 16.95
N PRO A 224 11.57 5.94 18.14
CA PRO A 224 13.01 6.01 18.34
C PRO A 224 13.81 5.04 17.46
N LEU A 225 13.23 3.89 17.08
CA LEU A 225 13.86 2.98 16.11
C LEU A 225 13.84 3.59 14.71
N LEU A 226 12.73 4.21 14.31
CA LEU A 226 12.63 4.90 13.01
C LEU A 226 13.62 6.06 12.91
N GLU A 227 13.81 6.83 13.98
CA GLU A 227 14.80 7.93 14.01
C GLU A 227 16.21 7.41 13.77
N LYS A 228 16.60 6.31 14.43
CA LYS A 228 17.91 5.67 14.20
C LYS A 228 18.05 5.12 12.78
N LEU A 229 17.00 4.49 12.25
CA LEU A 229 17.01 3.98 10.87
C LEU A 229 17.10 5.13 9.85
N ALA A 230 16.49 6.27 10.14
CA ALA A 230 16.50 7.45 9.28
C ALA A 230 17.89 8.10 9.12
N GLU A 231 18.85 7.74 9.98
CA GLU A 231 20.25 8.16 9.84
C GLU A 231 20.94 7.51 8.63
N GLN A 232 20.45 6.34 8.18
CA GLN A 232 21.04 5.58 7.07
C GLN A 232 20.08 5.36 5.87
N ALA A 233 18.77 5.37 6.10
CA ALA A 233 17.76 5.05 5.11
C ALA A 233 16.60 6.06 5.09
N ARG A 234 15.85 6.10 3.99
CA ARG A 234 14.58 6.84 3.92
C ARG A 234 13.45 5.93 4.35
N ILE A 235 12.66 6.38 5.31
CA ILE A 235 11.54 5.65 5.89
C ILE A 235 10.23 6.26 5.40
N TYR A 236 9.39 5.42 4.82
CA TYR A 236 8.05 5.75 4.39
C TYR A 236 7.09 4.85 5.16
N TRP A 237 6.29 5.41 6.07
CA TRP A 237 5.23 4.68 6.76
C TRP A 237 3.90 5.02 6.09
N ILE A 238 3.30 4.03 5.43
CA ILE A 238 2.10 4.18 4.63
C ILE A 238 0.95 3.42 5.28
N SER A 239 -0.01 4.17 5.80
CA SER A 239 -1.18 3.63 6.50
C SER A 239 -2.46 3.72 5.66
N GLY A 240 -3.48 2.99 6.08
CA GLY A 240 -4.84 3.12 5.55
C GLY A 240 -5.73 3.85 6.55
N SER A 241 -6.91 3.27 6.76
CA SER A 241 -7.88 3.71 7.77
C SER A 241 -8.39 5.14 7.59
N LEU A 242 -8.63 5.64 6.37
CA LEU A 242 -9.17 6.99 6.20
C LEU A 242 -10.69 7.02 6.40
N GLY A 243 -11.12 7.68 7.47
CA GLY A 243 -12.53 7.87 7.79
C GLY A 243 -13.30 8.71 6.76
N GLY A 244 -14.63 8.61 6.76
CA GLY A 244 -15.51 9.18 5.73
C GLY A 244 -15.47 10.71 5.58
N GLY A 245 -14.92 11.44 6.54
CA GLY A 245 -14.71 12.89 6.47
C GLY A 245 -13.41 13.31 5.75
N ALA A 246 -12.57 12.37 5.31
CA ALA A 246 -11.28 12.64 4.70
C ALA A 246 -11.42 13.50 3.41
N PRO A 247 -10.78 14.68 3.31
CA PRO A 247 -10.91 15.56 2.16
C PRO A 247 -10.19 15.06 0.89
N SER A 248 -9.35 14.03 1.00
CA SER A 248 -8.58 13.42 -0.09
C SER A 248 -8.41 11.93 0.16
N SER A 249 -8.14 11.16 -0.90
CA SER A 249 -7.68 9.76 -0.80
C SER A 249 -6.23 9.63 -0.34
N ILE A 250 -5.48 10.74 -0.32
CA ILE A 250 -4.06 10.79 -0.02
C ILE A 250 -3.80 11.81 1.09
N PHE A 251 -3.02 11.39 2.07
CA PHE A 251 -2.31 12.25 3.03
C PHE A 251 -0.82 12.00 2.86
N PHE A 252 0.00 13.06 2.83
CA PHE A 252 1.44 12.94 2.64
C PHE A 252 2.18 13.97 3.48
N GLN A 253 2.89 13.52 4.52
CA GLN A 253 3.61 14.40 5.43
C GLN A 253 5.07 13.97 5.54
N ARG A 254 5.98 14.87 5.14
CA ARG A 254 7.37 14.79 5.60
C ARG A 254 7.42 15.14 7.08
N HIS A 255 7.62 14.14 7.91
CA HIS A 255 7.49 14.25 9.36
C HIS A 255 8.78 14.74 10.03
N ALA A 256 9.92 14.20 9.58
CA ALA A 256 11.27 14.49 10.04
C ALA A 256 12.27 14.25 8.89
N PRO A 257 13.55 14.64 9.02
CA PRO A 257 14.58 14.21 8.07
C PRO A 257 14.58 12.69 7.92
N GLY A 258 14.41 12.19 6.68
CA GLY A 258 14.39 10.76 6.40
C GLY A 258 13.09 10.03 6.77
N ILE A 259 12.08 10.66 7.39
CA ILE A 259 10.82 10.00 7.79
C ILE A 259 9.63 10.71 7.15
N THR A 260 8.83 9.94 6.41
CA THR A 260 7.58 10.41 5.77
C THR A 260 6.43 9.51 6.18
N PHE A 261 5.33 10.13 6.62
CA PHE A 261 4.08 9.44 6.94
C PHE A 261 3.05 9.72 5.87
N ILE A 262 2.37 8.66 5.42
CA ILE A 262 1.45 8.68 4.30
C ILE A 262 0.18 7.95 4.74
N GLN A 263 -0.99 8.42 4.30
CA GLN A 263 -2.21 7.60 4.34
C GLN A 263 -2.84 7.51 2.96
N CYS A 264 -3.40 6.35 2.63
CA CYS A 264 -4.08 6.10 1.38
C CYS A 264 -5.37 5.32 1.60
N ALA A 265 -6.46 5.75 0.97
CA ALA A 265 -7.70 4.98 0.91
C ALA A 265 -8.59 5.45 -0.24
N ILE A 266 -9.35 4.53 -0.81
CA ILE A 266 -10.46 4.86 -1.71
C ILE A 266 -11.79 4.68 -0.98
N ARG A 267 -12.82 5.44 -1.38
CA ARG A 267 -14.10 5.48 -0.68
C ARG A 267 -15.30 5.34 -1.62
N ASP A 268 -15.05 5.04 -2.88
CA ASP A 268 -16.02 5.09 -3.97
C ASP A 268 -16.58 6.51 -4.18
N GLU A 269 -15.68 7.50 -4.07
CA GLU A 269 -16.00 8.92 -4.14
C GLU A 269 -15.35 9.61 -5.34
N PRO A 270 -15.84 10.80 -5.76
CA PRO A 270 -15.26 11.50 -6.91
C PRO A 270 -13.78 11.82 -6.79
N ARG A 271 -13.23 11.84 -5.57
CA ARG A 271 -11.83 12.15 -5.27
C ARG A 271 -10.93 10.92 -5.18
N ASP A 272 -11.47 9.72 -5.45
CA ASP A 272 -10.72 8.48 -5.33
C ASP A 272 -9.45 8.51 -6.18
N ALA A 273 -8.33 8.21 -5.53
CA ALA A 273 -7.04 8.12 -6.15
C ALA A 273 -6.21 6.98 -5.53
N LEU A 274 -5.34 6.40 -6.33
CA LEU A 274 -4.25 5.53 -5.86
C LEU A 274 -2.96 6.34 -5.82
N LEU A 275 -2.06 5.99 -4.90
CA LEU A 275 -0.71 6.52 -4.84
C LEU A 275 0.23 5.50 -5.48
N TYR A 276 1.29 5.95 -6.15
CA TYR A 276 2.39 5.06 -6.51
C TYR A 276 3.74 5.74 -6.30
N ALA A 277 4.73 4.91 -5.99
CA ALA A 277 6.13 5.28 -5.84
C ALA A 277 6.92 4.69 -7.00
N ASP A 278 7.55 5.56 -7.78
CA ASP A 278 8.62 5.19 -8.71
C ASP A 278 9.94 5.25 -7.97
N VAL A 279 10.54 4.09 -7.74
CA VAL A 279 11.76 3.94 -6.96
C VAL A 279 12.94 3.77 -7.91
N PHE A 280 13.88 4.71 -7.84
CA PHE A 280 15.10 4.75 -8.64
C PHE A 280 16.34 4.45 -7.76
N PRO A 281 17.52 4.21 -8.36
CA PRO A 281 18.77 3.98 -7.62
C PRO A 281 19.21 5.11 -6.67
N ASP A 282 18.66 6.31 -6.81
CA ASP A 282 19.05 7.51 -6.08
C ASP A 282 17.87 8.23 -5.40
N LYS A 283 16.64 8.11 -5.93
CA LYS A 283 15.45 8.82 -5.44
C LYS A 283 14.19 7.94 -5.42
N VAL A 284 13.15 8.45 -4.76
CA VAL A 284 11.79 7.94 -4.83
C VAL A 284 10.92 9.11 -5.31
N GLU A 285 10.17 8.90 -6.39
CA GLU A 285 9.23 9.87 -6.93
C GLU A 285 7.80 9.40 -6.64
N TRP A 286 6.98 10.32 -6.14
CA TRP A 286 5.59 10.03 -5.78
C TRP A 286 4.65 10.61 -6.81
N SER A 287 3.61 9.85 -7.15
CA SER A 287 2.58 10.29 -8.08
C SER A 287 1.23 9.68 -7.71
N ALA A 288 0.16 10.35 -8.12
CA ALA A 288 -1.19 9.91 -7.84
C ALA A 288 -1.94 9.59 -9.14
N LEU A 289 -2.65 8.47 -9.15
CA LEU A 289 -3.55 8.07 -10.22
C LEU A 289 -4.99 8.38 -9.81
N SER A 290 -5.65 9.33 -10.48
CA SER A 290 -7.09 9.54 -10.29
C SER A 290 -7.87 8.37 -10.87
N LEU A 291 -8.82 7.83 -10.08
CA LEU A 291 -9.76 6.79 -10.52
C LEU A 291 -11.05 7.36 -11.13
N THR A 292 -11.15 8.68 -11.22
CA THR A 292 -12.37 9.39 -11.65
C THR A 292 -12.10 10.44 -12.72
N GLY A 293 -10.82 10.66 -13.06
CA GLY A 293 -10.37 11.74 -13.93
C GLY A 293 -10.37 13.12 -13.27
N GLN A 294 -10.60 13.20 -11.95
CA GLN A 294 -10.42 14.45 -11.21
C GLN A 294 -8.94 14.87 -11.24
N GLY A 295 -8.70 16.17 -11.45
CA GLY A 295 -7.36 16.73 -11.33
C GLY A 295 -6.84 16.60 -9.90
N LEU A 296 -5.64 16.04 -9.74
CA LEU A 296 -4.98 15.85 -8.45
C LEU A 296 -3.84 16.85 -8.29
N LEU A 297 -3.56 17.22 -7.03
CA LEU A 297 -2.32 17.88 -6.67
C LEU A 297 -1.18 16.85 -6.67
N ALA A 298 0.06 17.33 -6.60
CA ALA A 298 1.18 16.47 -6.26
C ALA A 298 0.92 15.82 -4.87
N PRO A 299 1.28 14.54 -4.66
CA PRO A 299 1.07 13.86 -3.38
C PRO A 299 1.52 14.68 -2.17
N GLU A 300 2.70 15.28 -2.26
CA GLU A 300 3.34 16.09 -1.21
C GLU A 300 2.55 17.35 -0.81
N ALA A 301 1.61 17.80 -1.64
CA ALA A 301 0.75 18.94 -1.34
C ALA A 301 -0.47 18.55 -0.46
N TYR A 302 -0.73 17.25 -0.25
CA TYR A 302 -1.78 16.77 0.66
C TYR A 302 -1.23 16.59 2.09
N ASP A 303 -0.54 17.59 2.60
CA ASP A 303 0.07 17.60 3.93
C ASP A 303 -0.92 17.94 5.05
N ALA A 304 -0.44 17.98 6.30
CA ALA A 304 -1.26 18.31 7.46
C ALA A 304 -1.94 19.68 7.35
N ASP A 305 -1.23 20.70 6.84
CA ASP A 305 -1.78 22.06 6.69
C ASP A 305 -2.92 22.08 5.67
N TRP A 306 -2.72 21.43 4.52
CA TRP A 306 -3.77 21.27 3.51
C TRP A 306 -4.97 20.52 4.10
N TRP A 307 -4.74 19.43 4.84
CA TRP A 307 -5.79 18.65 5.48
C TRP A 307 -6.57 19.47 6.50
N HIS A 308 -5.91 20.22 7.39
CA HIS A 308 -6.59 21.12 8.33
C HIS A 308 -7.44 22.16 7.61
N ALA A 309 -6.96 22.69 6.48
CA ALA A 309 -7.70 23.67 5.69
C ALA A 309 -8.93 23.09 4.98
N HIS A 310 -9.02 21.77 4.77
CA HIS A 310 -10.08 21.14 3.98
C HIS A 310 -10.95 20.15 4.77
N ALA A 311 -10.51 19.68 5.94
CA ALA A 311 -11.25 18.75 6.76
C ALA A 311 -12.64 19.30 7.13
N GLY A 312 -13.67 18.47 6.97
CA GLY A 312 -15.06 18.83 7.28
C GLY A 312 -15.74 19.76 6.27
N LYS A 313 -15.04 20.25 5.25
CA LYS A 313 -15.68 20.97 4.13
C LYS A 313 -16.39 19.95 3.24
N LYS A 314 -17.65 20.23 2.91
CA LYS A 314 -18.34 19.44 1.89
C LYS A 314 -17.67 19.71 0.54
N PRO A 315 -17.39 18.68 -0.27
CA PRO A 315 -16.89 18.90 -1.61
C PRO A 315 -17.88 19.76 -2.38
N ASP A 316 -17.36 20.66 -3.22
CA ASP A 316 -18.19 21.40 -4.15
C ASP A 316 -19.00 20.44 -5.00
N THR A 317 -20.24 20.82 -5.31
CA THR A 317 -21.12 19.97 -6.12
C THR A 317 -20.49 19.79 -7.50
N ASN A 318 -20.07 18.57 -7.82
CA ASN A 318 -19.49 18.27 -9.13
C ASN A 318 -20.62 18.18 -10.18
N TRP A 319 -20.94 19.33 -10.78
CA TRP A 319 -21.97 19.45 -11.81
C TRP A 319 -21.74 18.55 -13.03
N ARG A 320 -20.50 18.10 -13.28
CA ARG A 320 -20.20 17.14 -14.36
C ARG A 320 -20.74 15.74 -14.07
N LEU A 321 -20.99 15.41 -12.81
CA LEU A 321 -21.64 14.16 -12.43
C LEU A 321 -23.17 14.24 -12.53
N LEU A 322 -23.76 15.44 -12.69
CA LEU A 322 -25.21 15.59 -12.76
C LEU A 322 -25.85 14.76 -13.90
N PRO A 323 -25.32 14.72 -15.14
CA PRO A 323 -25.88 13.86 -16.18
C PRO A 323 -25.85 12.38 -15.82
N TYR A 324 -24.77 11.92 -15.17
CA TYR A 324 -24.65 10.54 -14.69
C TYR A 324 -25.68 10.27 -13.59
N LEU A 325 -25.75 11.12 -12.57
CA LEU A 325 -26.71 10.99 -11.46
C LEU A 325 -28.16 11.04 -11.95
N VAL A 326 -28.47 11.92 -12.89
CA VAL A 326 -29.80 11.99 -13.53
C VAL A 326 -30.07 10.70 -14.29
N LYS A 327 -29.12 10.20 -15.09
CA LYS A 327 -29.28 8.94 -15.81
C LYS A 327 -29.50 7.78 -14.85
N THR A 328 -28.68 7.64 -13.80
CA THR A 328 -28.79 6.54 -12.83
C THR A 328 -30.00 6.65 -11.92
N THR A 329 -30.56 7.85 -11.73
CA THR A 329 -31.77 8.06 -10.94
C THR A 329 -33.02 7.85 -11.80
N VAL A 330 -33.10 8.51 -12.95
CA VAL A 330 -34.28 8.47 -13.84
C VAL A 330 -34.45 7.11 -14.53
N MET A 331 -33.36 6.39 -14.82
CA MET A 331 -33.48 5.06 -15.45
C MET A 331 -33.85 3.94 -14.46
N ARG A 332 -33.94 4.24 -13.16
CA ARG A 332 -34.35 3.25 -12.16
C ARG A 332 -35.86 3.13 -12.09
N LYS A 333 -36.37 1.90 -12.07
CA LYS A 333 -37.80 1.61 -11.90
C LYS A 333 -38.37 2.23 -10.64
N GLU A 334 -37.57 2.30 -9.57
CA GLU A 334 -37.98 2.87 -8.28
C GLU A 334 -38.35 4.36 -8.41
N PHE A 335 -37.60 5.12 -9.21
CA PHE A 335 -37.91 6.52 -9.48
C PHE A 335 -39.28 6.68 -10.13
N TRP A 336 -39.59 5.83 -11.13
CA TRP A 336 -40.87 5.87 -11.83
C TRP A 336 -42.05 5.42 -10.95
N TRP A 337 -41.87 4.42 -10.09
CA TRP A 337 -42.89 4.06 -9.10
C TRP A 337 -43.18 5.22 -8.13
N GLY A 338 -42.14 5.90 -7.66
CA GLY A 338 -42.29 7.10 -6.83
C GLY A 338 -43.00 8.25 -7.55
N ALA A 339 -42.63 8.52 -8.81
CA ALA A 339 -43.27 9.54 -9.64
C ALA A 339 -44.76 9.25 -9.87
N LEU A 340 -45.11 7.99 -10.18
CA LEU A 340 -46.49 7.55 -10.36
C LEU A 340 -47.30 7.69 -9.06
N ALA A 341 -46.73 7.24 -7.93
CA ALA A 341 -47.37 7.36 -6.62
C ALA A 341 -47.61 8.83 -6.24
N GLY A 342 -46.63 9.71 -6.46
CA GLY A 342 -46.76 11.15 -6.23
C GLY A 342 -47.86 11.79 -7.08
N MET A 343 -47.96 11.39 -8.35
CA MET A 343 -49.02 11.84 -9.25
C MET A 343 -50.41 11.41 -8.75
N LEU A 344 -50.56 10.17 -8.27
CA LEU A 344 -51.80 9.68 -7.68
C LEU A 344 -52.20 10.48 -6.43
N VAL A 345 -51.25 10.78 -5.55
CA VAL A 345 -51.50 11.63 -4.36
C VAL A 345 -51.97 13.02 -4.78
N LEU A 346 -51.31 13.65 -5.76
CA LEU A 346 -51.72 14.97 -6.27
C LEU A 346 -53.13 14.96 -6.86
N LEU A 347 -53.50 13.90 -7.59
CA LEU A 347 -54.86 13.74 -8.13
C LEU A 347 -55.90 13.58 -7.02
N LEU A 348 -55.58 12.82 -5.96
CA LEU A 348 -56.45 12.65 -4.81
C LEU A 348 -56.65 13.96 -4.05
N VAL A 349 -55.58 14.70 -3.75
CA VAL A 349 -55.62 16.01 -3.08
C VAL A 349 -56.43 17.02 -3.91
N ARG A 350 -56.19 17.07 -5.21
CA ARG A 350 -56.94 17.96 -6.11
C ARG A 350 -58.43 17.62 -6.13
N ARG A 351 -58.79 16.34 -6.00
CA ARG A 351 -60.18 15.88 -5.96
C ARG A 351 -60.85 16.23 -4.64
N THR A 352 -60.14 16.15 -3.50
CA THR A 352 -60.68 16.52 -2.19
C THR A 352 -60.83 18.03 -2.04
N CYS A 353 -59.87 18.84 -2.51
CA CYS A 353 -59.96 20.31 -2.43
C CYS A 353 -60.98 20.94 -3.40
N ARG A 354 -61.52 20.17 -4.34
CA ARG A 354 -62.59 20.63 -5.26
C ARG A 354 -64.00 20.33 -4.74
N ARG A 355 -64.12 19.62 -3.62
CA ARG A 355 -65.36 19.45 -2.86
C ARG A 355 -65.38 20.50 -1.77
#